data_AF-A0AAE0QKW1-F1
#
_entry.id   AF-A0AAE0QKW1-F1
#
_cell.length_a   1.000
_cell.length_b   1.000
_cell.length_c   1.000
_cell.angle_alpha   90.00
_cell.angle_beta   90.00
_cell.angle_gamma   90.00
#
_symmetry.space_group_name_H-M   'P 1'
#
loop_
_entity.id
_entity.type
_entity.pdbx_description
1 polymer ?
#
loop_
_entity_poly.entity_id
_entity_poly.type
_entity_poly.pdbx_seq_one_letter_code
_entity_poly.pdbx_strand_id
1 'polypeptide(L)'
;MESVVKKQVQAGWNGWRKVSGVLCDRKISARIKGKVYRTVVRAAMLYGLETVSLKKRQESVLEVAELKMLRKLESSEAPAARSAPLSPTDKPERTVHRRPREPPELGVKHNAQ
;
A
#
# COMPACT_ATOMS: atom_id res chain seq x y z
N MET A 1 34.69 5.75 -12.77
CA MET A 1 33.22 5.95 -12.87
C MET A 1 32.44 5.18 -11.82
N GLU A 2 32.71 3.88 -11.60
CA GLU A 2 32.05 3.12 -10.50
C GLU A 2 32.25 3.73 -9.11
N SER A 3 33.42 4.36 -8.87
CA SER A 3 33.72 5.08 -7.64
C SER A 3 32.82 6.29 -7.40
N VAL A 4 32.31 6.96 -8.45
CA VAL A 4 31.43 8.13 -8.33
C VAL A 4 30.04 7.67 -7.90
N VAL A 5 29.50 6.61 -8.52
CA VAL A 5 28.19 6.04 -8.16
C VAL A 5 28.18 5.59 -6.70
N LYS A 6 29.23 4.89 -6.24
CA LYS A 6 29.34 4.48 -4.84
C LYS A 6 29.36 5.68 -3.88
N LYS A 7 30.09 6.74 -4.22
CA LYS A 7 30.12 7.99 -3.44
C LYS A 7 28.74 8.65 -3.36
N GLN A 8 28.01 8.71 -4.48
CA GLN A 8 26.68 9.33 -4.51
C GLN A 8 25.60 8.49 -3.82
N VAL A 9 25.66 7.16 -3.93
CA VAL A 9 24.82 6.27 -3.10
C VAL A 9 25.08 6.51 -1.62
N GLN A 10 26.35 6.62 -1.22
CA GLN A 10 26.71 6.92 0.17
C GLN A 10 26.23 8.31 0.61
N ALA A 11 26.35 9.31 -0.26
CA ALA A 11 25.84 10.66 -0.02
C ALA A 11 24.31 10.65 0.17
N GLY A 12 23.58 9.93 -0.67
CA GLY A 12 22.14 9.68 -0.54
C GLY A 12 21.77 9.04 0.80
N TRP A 13 22.48 7.98 1.21
CA TRP A 13 22.26 7.34 2.51
C TRP A 13 22.58 8.26 3.69
N ASN A 14 23.59 9.11 3.58
CA ASN A 14 23.92 10.10 4.60
C ASN A 14 22.83 11.18 4.68
N GLY A 15 22.33 11.66 3.54
CA GLY A 15 21.18 12.56 3.47
C GLY A 15 19.95 11.93 4.11
N TRP A 16 19.60 10.70 3.73
CA TRP A 16 18.52 9.93 4.32
C TRP A 16 18.62 9.84 5.84
N ARG A 17 19.79 9.49 6.40
CA ARG A 17 19.99 9.40 7.85
C ARG A 17 19.79 10.74 8.57
N LYS A 18 20.10 11.87 7.94
CA LYS A 18 19.86 13.19 8.53
C LYS A 18 18.38 13.54 8.61
N VAL A 19 17.59 13.12 7.62
CA VAL A 19 16.16 13.44 7.55
C VAL A 19 15.26 12.29 8.01
N SER A 20 15.83 11.16 8.45
CA SER A 20 15.06 9.97 8.80
C SER A 20 14.09 10.21 9.95
N GLY A 21 14.40 11.14 10.87
CA GLY A 21 13.45 11.54 11.92
C GLY A 21 12.14 12.10 11.35
N VAL A 22 12.23 12.93 10.31
CA VAL A 22 11.07 13.51 9.60
C VAL A 22 10.40 12.46 8.70
N LEU A 23 11.20 11.66 8.00
CA LEU A 23 10.70 10.67 7.06
C LEU A 23 10.02 9.49 7.76
N CYS A 24 10.49 9.08 8.93
CA CYS A 24 9.93 7.97 9.71
C CYS A 24 8.83 8.40 10.69
N ASP A 25 8.57 9.71 10.86
CA ASP A 25 7.51 10.17 11.75
C ASP A 25 6.13 9.88 11.13
N ARG A 26 5.28 9.17 11.86
CA ARG A 26 3.90 8.85 11.46
C ARG A 26 3.00 10.09 11.41
N LYS A 27 3.34 11.14 12.14
CA LYS A 27 2.56 12.39 12.22
C LYS A 27 2.73 13.28 10.98
N ILE A 28 3.79 13.05 10.21
CA ILE A 28 4.12 13.87 9.04
C ILE A 28 3.44 13.28 7.82
N SER A 29 2.71 14.12 7.09
CA SER A 29 1.99 13.70 5.88
C SER A 29 2.94 13.17 4.79
N ALA A 30 2.45 12.20 4.03
CA ALA A 30 3.16 11.61 2.88
C ALA A 30 3.63 12.68 1.88
N ARG A 31 2.86 13.75 1.69
CA ARG A 31 3.21 14.86 0.79
C ARG A 31 4.49 15.58 1.23
N ILE A 32 4.68 15.80 2.52
CA ILE A 32 5.90 16.44 3.06
C ILE A 32 7.06 15.45 2.95
N LYS A 33 6.84 14.18 3.34
CA LYS A 33 7.85 13.11 3.19
C LYS A 33 8.37 12.99 1.76
N GLY A 34 7.47 13.01 0.77
CA GLY A 34 7.83 12.97 -0.65
C GLY A 34 8.64 14.19 -1.11
N LYS A 35 8.30 15.40 -0.62
CA LYS A 35 9.09 16.62 -0.88
C LYS A 35 10.49 16.54 -0.29
N VAL A 36 10.61 16.14 0.98
CA VAL A 36 11.91 15.99 1.67
C VAL A 36 12.77 14.94 0.98
N TYR A 37 12.17 13.80 0.62
CA TYR A 37 12.84 12.75 -0.13
C TYR A 37 13.41 13.25 -1.46
N ARG A 38 12.59 13.92 -2.28
CA ARG A 38 13.02 14.43 -3.60
C ARG A 38 14.12 15.49 -3.47
N THR A 39 13.99 16.39 -2.49
CA THR A 39 14.89 17.55 -2.34
C THR A 39 16.22 17.21 -1.67
N VAL A 40 16.25 16.24 -0.76
CA VAL A 40 17.47 15.90 -0.01
C VAL A 40 18.09 14.61 -0.52
N VAL A 41 17.30 13.54 -0.60
CA VAL A 41 17.81 12.19 -0.85
C VAL A 41 18.07 11.99 -2.34
N ARG A 42 17.06 12.24 -3.18
CA ARG A 42 17.18 12.08 -4.63
C ARG A 42 18.17 13.08 -5.22
N ALA A 43 18.15 14.33 -4.75
CA ALA A 43 19.16 15.32 -5.14
C ALA A 43 20.58 14.87 -4.78
N ALA A 44 20.82 14.39 -3.55
CA ALA A 44 22.16 13.92 -3.14
C ALA A 44 22.64 12.69 -3.93
N MET A 45 21.73 11.80 -4.36
CA MET A 45 22.09 10.63 -5.17
C MET A 45 22.40 10.97 -6.63
N LEU A 46 21.73 11.98 -7.20
CA LEU A 46 21.87 12.33 -8.62
C LEU A 46 22.85 13.47 -8.88
N TYR A 47 23.17 14.26 -7.86
CA TYR A 47 24.13 15.36 -8.00
C TYR A 47 25.44 14.87 -8.58
N GLY A 48 25.95 15.52 -9.62
CA GLY A 48 27.19 15.12 -10.30
C GLY A 48 27.13 13.81 -11.10
N LEU A 49 25.96 13.16 -11.21
CA LEU A 49 25.73 12.05 -12.14
C LEU A 49 24.98 12.48 -13.41
N GLU A 50 24.30 13.63 -13.39
CA GLU A 50 23.53 14.16 -14.53
C GLU A 50 24.39 14.42 -15.78
N THR A 51 25.69 14.68 -15.60
CA THR A 51 26.66 14.95 -16.69
C THR A 51 27.55 13.75 -17.01
N VAL A 52 27.25 12.58 -16.44
CA VAL A 52 28.11 11.39 -16.49
C VAL A 52 27.38 10.26 -17.21
N SER A 53 28.00 9.66 -18.22
CA SER A 53 27.45 8.48 -18.90
C SER A 53 27.40 7.28 -17.94
N LEU A 54 26.20 6.91 -17.48
CA LEU A 54 25.99 5.73 -16.65
C LEU A 54 25.82 4.49 -17.54
N LYS A 55 26.48 3.40 -17.16
CA LYS A 55 26.21 2.07 -17.71
C LYS A 55 24.95 1.49 -17.04
N LYS A 56 24.25 0.56 -17.70
CA LYS A 56 23.07 -0.13 -17.12
C LYS A 56 23.29 -0.70 -15.71
N ARG A 57 24.49 -1.23 -15.44
CA ARG A 57 24.87 -1.75 -14.11
C ARG A 57 24.90 -0.65 -13.03
N GLN A 58 25.26 0.57 -13.40
CA GLN A 58 25.33 1.69 -12.47
C GLN A 58 23.94 2.26 -12.18
N GLU A 59 23.10 2.34 -13.21
CA GLU A 59 21.69 2.71 -13.08
C GLU A 59 20.96 1.75 -12.14
N SER A 60 21.16 0.44 -12.30
CA SER A 60 20.52 -0.55 -11.42
C SER A 60 20.99 -0.45 -9.97
N VAL A 61 22.25 -0.09 -9.72
CA VAL A 61 22.76 0.15 -8.36
C VAL A 61 22.07 1.36 -7.72
N LEU A 62 21.89 2.45 -8.48
CA LEU A 62 21.17 3.63 -8.01
C LEU A 62 19.70 3.32 -7.76
N GLU A 63 19.04 2.64 -8.69
CA GLU A 63 17.64 2.24 -8.57
C GLU A 63 17.40 1.33 -7.36
N VAL A 64 18.25 0.31 -7.16
CA VAL A 64 18.15 -0.59 -6.01
C VAL A 64 18.38 0.17 -4.69
N ALA A 65 19.33 1.10 -4.66
CA ALA A 65 19.55 1.94 -3.48
C ALA A 65 18.31 2.83 -3.22
N GLU A 66 17.74 3.39 -4.28
CA GLU A 66 16.57 4.26 -4.23
C GLU A 66 15.34 3.52 -3.69
N LEU A 67 15.02 2.36 -4.29
CA LEU A 67 13.92 1.51 -3.87
C LEU A 67 14.07 1.04 -2.42
N LYS A 68 15.30 0.78 -1.95
CA LYS A 68 15.57 0.43 -0.54
C LYS A 68 15.27 1.58 0.41
N MET A 69 15.56 2.82 0.03
CA MET A 69 15.22 4.00 0.83
C MET A 69 13.71 4.24 0.84
N LEU A 70 13.05 4.15 -0.32
CA LEU A 70 11.60 4.28 -0.44
C LEU A 70 10.84 3.22 0.38
N ARG A 71 11.30 1.96 0.37
CA ARG A 71 10.71 0.91 1.22
C ARG A 71 10.79 1.25 2.71
N LYS A 72 11.89 1.86 3.16
CA LYS A 72 12.04 2.34 4.54
C LYS A 72 11.11 3.53 4.83
N LEU A 73 10.80 4.35 3.83
CA LEU A 73 9.81 5.42 3.94
C LEU A 73 8.41 4.85 4.16
N GLU A 74 8.00 3.92 3.29
CA GLU A 74 6.66 3.33 3.27
C GLU A 74 6.39 2.49 4.53
N SER A 75 7.41 1.81 5.06
CA SER A 75 7.28 1.07 6.34
C SER A 75 6.96 1.98 7.54
N SER A 76 7.16 3.29 7.41
CA SER A 76 6.78 4.28 8.43
C SER A 76 5.37 4.83 8.24
N GLU A 77 4.79 4.72 7.04
CA GLU A 77 3.37 4.96 6.82
C GLU A 77 2.64 3.76 7.41
N ALA A 78 2.05 3.94 8.59
CA ALA A 78 1.06 2.99 9.08
C ALA A 78 0.01 2.78 7.97
N PRO A 79 -0.47 1.56 7.73
CA PRO A 79 -1.48 1.32 6.71
C PRO A 79 -2.70 2.17 7.04
N ALA A 80 -2.86 3.27 6.32
CA ALA A 80 -4.08 4.04 6.34
C ALA A 80 -5.16 3.14 5.74
N ALA A 81 -5.92 2.48 6.60
CA ALA A 81 -7.27 2.01 6.34
C ALA A 81 -7.48 1.25 5.00
N ARG A 82 -6.66 0.24 4.71
CA ARG A 82 -7.00 -0.78 3.68
C ARG A 82 -7.64 -2.06 4.25
N SER A 83 -8.03 -2.06 5.52
CA SER A 83 -8.81 -3.13 6.11
C SER A 83 -9.40 -2.69 7.46
N ALA A 84 -10.37 -1.77 7.44
CA ALA A 84 -11.45 -1.92 8.42
C ALA A 84 -12.38 -2.98 7.81
N PRO A 85 -12.59 -4.15 8.45
CA PRO A 85 -13.73 -4.97 8.10
C PRO A 85 -14.97 -4.09 8.32
N LEU A 86 -15.80 -3.96 7.28
CA LEU A 86 -17.17 -3.50 7.49
C LEU A 86 -17.77 -4.43 8.57
N SER A 87 -18.16 -3.86 9.71
CA SER A 87 -18.83 -4.60 10.77
C SER A 87 -19.98 -5.41 10.19
N PRO A 88 -20.04 -6.74 10.40
CA PRO A 88 -21.18 -7.53 9.95
C PRO A 88 -22.33 -7.37 10.95
N THR A 89 -23.05 -6.26 10.84
CA THR A 89 -24.35 -6.09 11.51
C THR A 89 -25.38 -5.58 10.51
N ASP A 90 -25.70 -6.41 9.54
CA ASP A 90 -27.07 -6.57 9.05
C ASP A 90 -27.21 -8.04 8.66
N LYS A 91 -27.85 -8.82 9.55
CA LYS A 91 -28.33 -10.15 9.16
C LYS A 91 -29.34 -9.92 8.03
N PRO A 92 -29.23 -10.56 6.87
CA PRO A 92 -30.37 -10.61 5.97
C PRO A 92 -31.44 -11.43 6.69
N GLU A 93 -32.46 -10.74 7.17
CA GLU A 93 -33.72 -11.34 7.61
C GLU A 93 -34.25 -12.13 6.40
N ARG A 94 -34.02 -13.43 6.43
CA ARG A 94 -34.46 -14.36 5.39
C ARG A 94 -35.96 -14.52 5.60
N THR A 95 -36.73 -13.54 5.13
CA THR A 95 -38.19 -13.59 5.12
C THR A 95 -38.61 -14.78 4.26
N VAL A 96 -39.16 -15.77 4.96
CA VAL A 96 -39.65 -17.03 4.45
C VAL A 96 -40.86 -16.77 3.57
N HIS A 97 -40.69 -16.73 2.25
CA HIS A 97 -41.80 -17.04 1.34
C HIS A 97 -41.97 -18.57 1.30
N ARG A 98 -42.54 -19.12 2.37
CA ARG A 98 -43.19 -20.43 2.29
C ARG A 98 -44.30 -20.29 1.26
N ARG A 99 -44.29 -21.14 0.21
CA ARG A 99 -45.49 -21.39 -0.58
C ARG A 99 -46.65 -21.70 0.39
N PRO A 100 -47.87 -21.18 0.15
CA PRO A 100 -49.05 -21.70 0.81
C PRO A 100 -49.11 -23.22 0.58
N ARG A 101 -49.17 -23.98 1.67
CA ARG A 101 -49.40 -25.42 1.64
C ARG A 101 -50.92 -25.58 1.58
N GLU A 102 -51.43 -26.07 0.45
CA GLU A 102 -52.85 -26.37 0.23
C GLU A 102 -53.41 -27.19 1.42
N PRO A 103 -54.59 -26.85 1.97
CA PRO A 103 -55.22 -27.63 3.03
C PRO A 103 -55.63 -29.02 2.53
N PRO A 104 -55.44 -30.09 3.33
CA PRO A 104 -55.98 -31.39 2.99
C PRO A 104 -57.51 -31.39 3.14
N GLU A 105 -58.21 -31.62 2.03
CA GLU A 105 -59.65 -31.89 1.98
C GLU A 105 -59.99 -33.07 2.91
N LEU A 106 -60.72 -32.79 4.00
CA LEU A 106 -61.29 -33.80 4.90
C LEU A 106 -62.52 -34.40 4.23
N GLY A 107 -62.41 -35.69 3.90
CA GLY A 107 -63.35 -36.40 3.04
C GLY A 107 -64.78 -36.54 3.58
N VAL A 108 -65.70 -36.69 2.63
CA VAL A 108 -67.04 -37.20 2.89
C VAL A 108 -67.27 -38.42 2.01
N LYS A 109 -67.51 -39.55 2.67
CA LYS A 109 -67.94 -40.80 2.06
C LYS A 109 -69.42 -40.67 1.75
N HIS A 110 -69.83 -40.95 0.52
CA HIS A 110 -71.21 -41.38 0.25
C HIS A 110 -71.18 -42.54 -0.75
N ASN A 111 -71.51 -43.70 -0.21
CA ASN A 111 -71.94 -44.89 -0.91
C ASN A 111 -73.42 -44.69 -1.26
N ALA A 112 -73.83 -44.88 -2.52
CA ALA A 112 -75.23 -45.15 -2.89
C ALA A 112 -75.33 -45.68 -4.34
N GLN A 113 -75.74 -46.96 -4.41
CA GLN A 113 -76.43 -47.69 -5.49
C GLN A 113 -75.75 -47.90 -6.84
#